data_AF-A0A956GIB4-F1
#
_entry.id   AF-A0A956GIB4-F1
#
_cell.length_a   1.000
_cell.length_b   1.000
_cell.length_c   1.000
_cell.angle_alpha   90.00
_cell.angle_beta   90.00
_cell.angle_gamma   90.00
#
_symmetry.space_group_name_H-M   'P 1'
#
loop_
_entity.id
_entity.type
_entity.pdbx_description
1 polymer ?
#
loop_
_entity_poly.entity_id
_entity_poly.type
_entity_poly.pdbx_seq_one_letter_code
_entity_poly.pdbx_strand_id
1 'polypeptide(L)'
;MRRDPFAARPQAAAPRAAAPAFVDAGPPIEIPPEKKGKGKWIAIILAVSMIPLVVGWSCGRIYGARLIFNRTIEDAKKIETALKPIVDTNKKVVQALTQARVRSKGKKLGYDATLVSEVEELLKKAGLKETKNKQNGIFRTNYARMEDLVVQKLFAYYNNTLRLYQKMTEFVDRAKRNQKAIEDYVKATEVTRNYGVVFMADKGGYYLGKLVQIGPPICKDKKKQCKPGEVEGFPVRVGNSKSWNPRPGKPKSLSKIGEIAVPIVPDEDWRQVAAGRPGYLIYRQYALDFAKLLALSALLKADEKELMRGLSKQGKRQKLFAPL
;
A
#
# COMPACT_ATOMS: atom_id res chain seq x y z
N MET A 1 22.31 -13.19 30.27
CA MET A 1 20.84 -13.05 30.44
C MET A 1 20.29 -12.12 29.36
N ARG A 2 19.48 -12.63 28.43
CA ARG A 2 18.80 -11.87 27.37
C ARG A 2 17.59 -11.13 27.97
N ARG A 3 17.43 -9.83 27.68
CA ARG A 3 16.16 -9.10 27.91
C ARG A 3 15.40 -9.03 26.60
N ASP A 4 14.15 -9.51 26.64
CA ASP A 4 13.20 -9.53 25.53
C ASP A 4 12.62 -8.12 25.27
N PRO A 5 12.66 -7.59 24.04
CA PRO A 5 12.08 -6.29 23.69
C PRO A 5 10.54 -6.30 23.56
N PHE A 6 9.87 -7.43 23.69
CA PHE A 6 8.40 -7.55 23.64
C PHE A 6 7.75 -7.89 24.98
N ALA A 7 8.47 -7.85 26.10
CA ALA A 7 7.86 -7.92 27.42
C ALA A 7 6.95 -6.71 27.63
N ALA A 8 5.64 -6.93 27.45
CA ALA A 8 4.58 -5.94 27.54
C ALA A 8 4.71 -5.11 28.83
N ARG A 9 4.80 -3.78 28.68
CA ARG A 9 4.48 -2.87 29.77
C ARG A 9 2.95 -2.90 29.94
N PRO A 10 2.40 -3.09 31.15
CA PRO A 10 0.98 -2.85 31.35
C PRO A 10 0.69 -1.37 31.04
N GLN A 11 -0.26 -1.15 30.13
CA GLN A 11 -0.81 0.18 29.85
C GLN A 11 -1.55 0.66 31.10
N ALA A 12 -0.97 1.64 31.80
CA ALA A 12 -1.77 2.49 32.67
C ALA A 12 -2.51 3.48 31.77
N ALA A 13 -3.84 3.40 31.76
CA ALA A 13 -4.71 4.36 31.10
C ALA A 13 -4.46 5.77 31.65
N ALA A 14 -4.33 6.75 30.76
CA ALA A 14 -4.33 8.15 31.14
C ALA A 14 -5.76 8.63 31.41
N PRO A 15 -5.94 9.56 32.38
CA PRO A 15 -6.60 10.80 31.99
C PRO A 15 -5.81 12.07 32.41
N ARG A 16 -5.59 12.91 31.38
CA ARG A 16 -5.63 14.38 31.27
C ARG A 16 -5.11 15.30 32.39
N ALA A 17 -4.07 16.06 32.01
CA ALA A 17 -3.83 17.51 32.13
C ALA A 17 -4.01 18.25 33.48
N ALA A 18 -2.89 18.80 33.98
CA ALA A 18 -2.83 20.16 34.53
C ALA A 18 -1.41 20.74 34.34
N ALA A 19 -1.33 21.98 33.82
CA ALA A 19 -0.23 22.92 34.05
C ALA A 19 -0.71 23.93 35.12
N PRO A 20 0.10 24.84 35.73
CA PRO A 20 1.56 24.96 35.84
C PRO A 20 2.06 25.08 37.33
N ALA A 21 3.40 25.11 37.47
CA ALA A 21 4.28 25.73 38.50
C ALA A 21 3.86 25.83 39.98
N PHE A 22 4.74 25.39 40.90
CA PHE A 22 5.21 26.18 42.06
C PHE A 22 6.63 25.71 42.45
N VAL A 23 7.57 26.66 42.46
CA VAL A 23 8.84 26.56 43.19
C VAL A 23 8.48 26.74 44.64
N ASP A 24 8.82 25.80 45.51
CA ASP A 24 8.76 26.03 46.95
C ASP A 24 10.08 25.62 47.61
N ALA A 25 10.82 26.65 48.02
CA ALA A 25 12.01 26.55 48.81
C ALA A 25 11.58 26.37 50.28
N GLY A 26 11.54 25.12 50.74
CA GLY A 26 11.37 24.81 52.16
C GLY A 26 12.66 25.09 52.96
N PRO A 27 12.55 25.54 54.23
CA PRO A 27 13.68 26.03 55.02
C PRO A 27 14.67 24.91 55.39
N PRO A 28 15.94 25.23 55.65
CA PRO A 28 16.92 24.23 56.05
C PRO A 28 16.50 23.57 57.36
N ILE A 29 16.50 22.24 57.38
CA ILE A 29 16.27 21.45 58.59
C ILE A 29 17.50 21.62 59.48
N GLU A 30 17.36 22.28 60.62
CA GLU A 30 18.38 22.33 61.67
C GLU A 30 18.50 20.95 62.32
N ILE A 31 19.64 20.30 62.09
CA ILE A 31 20.01 19.05 62.77
C ILE A 31 20.85 19.45 63.99
N PRO A 32 20.45 19.10 65.23
CA PRO A 32 21.21 19.44 66.42
C PRO A 32 22.60 18.78 66.40
N PRO A 33 23.64 19.44 66.94
CA PRO A 33 24.99 18.89 66.91
C PRO A 33 25.11 17.73 67.90
N GLU A 34 25.13 16.50 67.38
CA GLU A 34 25.47 15.33 68.19
C GLU A 34 26.97 15.32 68.53
N LYS A 35 27.23 15.24 69.83
CA LYS A 35 28.55 15.29 70.43
C LYS A 35 29.37 14.04 70.06
N LYS A 36 30.52 14.31 69.43
CA LYS A 36 31.74 13.50 69.25
C LYS A 36 31.77 12.12 69.90
N GLY A 37 31.88 11.09 69.06
CA GLY A 37 32.48 9.79 69.40
C GLY A 37 33.22 9.21 68.19
N LYS A 38 34.55 9.36 68.14
CA LYS A 38 35.54 8.65 67.30
C LYS A 38 35.09 8.13 65.91
N GLY A 39 34.47 8.98 65.08
CA GLY A 39 34.06 8.63 63.69
C GLY A 39 34.59 9.55 62.59
N LYS A 40 35.47 10.51 62.93
CA LYS A 40 35.91 11.56 61.98
C LYS A 40 36.66 11.03 60.75
N TRP A 41 37.35 9.90 60.85
CA TRP A 41 38.06 9.33 59.69
C TRP A 41 37.14 8.50 58.79
N ILE A 42 36.16 7.78 59.34
CA ILE A 42 35.21 6.96 58.56
C ILE A 42 34.23 7.85 57.79
N ALA A 43 33.74 8.94 58.39
CA ALA A 43 32.84 9.88 57.70
C ALA A 43 33.53 10.67 56.58
N ILE A 44 34.82 11.02 56.74
CA ILE A 44 35.61 11.66 55.67
C ILE A 44 35.92 10.67 54.54
N ILE A 45 36.23 9.41 54.86
CA ILE A 45 36.46 8.36 53.84
C ILE A 45 35.16 8.03 53.08
N LEU A 46 33.99 8.04 53.73
CA LEU A 46 32.69 7.85 53.09
C LEU A 46 32.26 9.07 52.22
N ALA A 47 32.53 10.29 52.67
CA ALA A 47 32.27 11.50 51.87
C ALA A 47 33.23 11.63 50.67
N VAL A 48 34.52 11.31 50.85
CA VAL A 48 35.53 11.34 49.78
C VAL A 48 35.38 10.18 48.80
N SER A 49 34.83 9.03 49.22
CA SER A 49 34.49 7.90 48.31
C SER A 49 33.15 8.08 47.57
N MET A 50 32.22 8.87 48.11
CA MET A 50 30.98 9.26 47.40
C MET A 50 31.24 10.20 46.22
N ILE A 51 32.27 11.05 46.28
CA ILE A 51 32.62 11.98 45.17
C ILE A 51 32.99 11.22 43.88
N PRO A 52 33.93 10.25 43.85
CA PRO A 52 34.22 9.46 42.66
C PRO A 52 33.08 8.51 42.27
N LEU A 53 32.20 8.11 43.19
CA LEU A 53 30.99 7.32 42.86
C LEU A 53 29.91 8.16 42.17
N VAL A 54 29.63 9.38 42.65
CA VAL A 54 28.68 10.30 42.02
C VAL A 54 29.24 10.81 40.69
N VAL A 55 30.49 11.28 40.68
CA VAL A 55 31.18 11.71 39.46
C VAL A 55 31.32 10.55 38.47
N GLY A 56 31.68 9.35 38.93
CA GLY A 56 31.76 8.12 38.13
C GLY A 56 30.42 7.66 37.56
N TRP A 57 29.31 7.84 38.30
CA TRP A 57 27.97 7.51 37.82
C TRP A 57 27.46 8.53 36.78
N SER A 58 27.72 9.82 36.98
CA SER A 58 27.42 10.86 35.98
C SER A 58 28.33 10.74 34.74
N CYS A 59 29.63 10.51 34.91
CA CYS A 59 30.56 10.27 33.80
C CYS A 59 30.23 8.97 33.05
N GLY A 60 29.82 7.91 33.75
CA GLY A 60 29.37 6.65 33.16
C GLY A 60 28.07 6.78 32.36
N ARG A 61 27.11 7.58 32.84
CA ARG A 61 25.88 7.91 32.08
C ARG A 61 26.15 8.77 30.86
N ILE A 62 27.06 9.74 30.98
CA ILE A 62 27.50 10.58 29.87
C ILE A 62 28.28 9.76 28.84
N TYR A 63 29.19 8.88 29.27
CA TYR A 63 29.92 7.95 28.41
C TYR A 63 28.98 6.95 27.72
N GLY A 64 28.05 6.35 28.46
CA GLY A 64 27.02 5.47 27.89
C GLY A 64 26.11 6.17 26.88
N ALA A 65 25.67 7.40 27.18
CA ALA A 65 24.90 8.21 26.24
C ALA A 65 25.70 8.59 24.98
N ARG A 66 27.00 8.88 25.12
CA ARG A 66 27.93 9.15 24.01
C ARG A 66 28.16 7.92 23.13
N LEU A 67 28.36 6.75 23.75
CA LEU A 67 28.58 5.50 23.03
C LEU A 67 27.32 5.08 22.26
N ILE A 68 26.14 5.26 22.86
CA ILE A 68 24.84 5.11 22.19
C ILE A 68 24.71 6.10 21.03
N PHE A 69 25.07 7.38 21.22
CA PHE A 69 24.99 8.41 20.19
C PHE A 69 25.90 8.13 18.98
N ASN A 70 27.18 7.82 19.23
CA ASN A 70 28.14 7.48 18.17
C ASN A 70 27.73 6.19 17.43
N ARG A 71 27.20 5.19 18.17
CA ARG A 71 26.66 3.96 17.58
C ARG A 71 25.45 4.23 16.71
N THR A 72 24.52 5.10 17.13
CA THR A 72 23.37 5.51 16.32
C THR A 72 23.79 6.23 15.03
N ILE A 73 24.87 7.03 15.04
CA ILE A 73 25.42 7.66 13.82
C ILE A 73 25.95 6.59 12.84
N GLU A 74 26.74 5.62 13.33
CA GLU A 74 27.25 4.53 12.50
C GLU A 74 26.14 3.65 11.93
N ASP A 75 25.15 3.38 12.77
CA ASP A 75 23.96 2.61 12.43
C ASP A 75 23.10 3.32 11.37
N ALA A 76 22.96 4.65 11.42
CA ALA A 76 22.33 5.43 10.35
C ALA A 76 23.07 5.27 9.02
N LYS A 77 24.41 5.31 9.02
CA LYS A 77 25.23 5.08 7.80
C LYS A 77 25.09 3.65 7.27
N LYS A 78 25.02 2.65 8.16
CA LYS A 78 24.82 1.25 7.79
C LYS A 78 23.44 1.05 7.14
N ILE A 79 22.39 1.64 7.72
CA ILE A 79 21.04 1.62 7.12
C ILE A 79 21.06 2.29 5.74
N GLU A 80 21.64 3.49 5.63
CA GLU A 80 21.72 4.21 4.35
C GLU A 80 22.40 3.34 3.27
N THR A 81 23.53 2.71 3.62
CA THR A 81 24.30 1.86 2.70
C THR A 81 23.54 0.59 2.32
N ALA A 82 22.83 -0.03 3.28
CA ALA A 82 22.00 -1.20 3.02
C ALA A 82 20.75 -0.87 2.16
N LEU A 83 20.25 0.36 2.26
CA LEU A 83 19.05 0.82 1.56
C LEU A 83 19.34 1.27 0.12
N LYS A 84 20.53 1.80 -0.18
CA LYS A 84 20.95 2.20 -1.55
C LYS A 84 20.63 1.17 -2.64
N PRO A 85 21.03 -0.11 -2.54
CA PRO A 85 20.73 -1.10 -3.59
C PRO A 85 19.22 -1.35 -3.74
N ILE A 86 18.44 -1.22 -2.67
CA ILE A 86 16.98 -1.35 -2.70
C ILE A 86 16.38 -0.15 -3.43
N VAL A 87 16.84 1.06 -3.11
CA VAL A 87 16.46 2.31 -3.79
C VAL A 87 16.77 2.23 -5.29
N ASP A 88 17.96 1.78 -5.66
CA ASP A 88 18.36 1.68 -7.06
C ASP A 88 17.53 0.64 -7.82
N THR A 89 17.16 -0.45 -7.16
CA THR A 89 16.23 -1.43 -7.73
C THR A 89 14.85 -0.80 -7.94
N ASN A 90 14.29 -0.12 -6.95
CA ASN A 90 13.00 0.56 -7.06
C ASN A 90 13.00 1.59 -8.20
N LYS A 91 14.10 2.33 -8.40
CA LYS A 91 14.28 3.24 -9.55
C LYS A 91 14.22 2.52 -10.89
N LYS A 92 14.86 1.35 -11.01
CA LYS A 92 14.80 0.53 -12.22
C LYS A 92 13.38 0.01 -12.49
N VAL A 93 12.63 -0.35 -11.45
CA VAL A 93 11.21 -0.72 -11.56
C VAL A 93 10.39 0.46 -12.11
N VAL A 94 10.56 1.67 -11.56
CA VAL A 94 9.89 2.88 -12.07
C VAL A 94 10.21 3.11 -13.54
N GLN A 95 11.48 2.97 -13.94
CA GLN A 95 11.92 3.15 -15.33
C GLN A 95 11.25 2.13 -16.25
N ALA A 96 11.28 0.83 -15.91
CA ALA A 96 10.66 -0.24 -16.69
C ALA A 96 9.15 0.01 -16.89
N LEU A 97 8.43 0.36 -15.82
CA LEU A 97 6.99 0.66 -15.89
C LEU A 97 6.70 1.91 -16.74
N THR A 98 7.52 2.95 -16.62
CA THR A 98 7.36 4.18 -17.41
C THR A 98 7.61 3.92 -18.89
N GLN A 99 8.65 3.15 -19.22
CA GLN A 99 8.95 2.76 -20.59
C GLN A 99 7.85 1.89 -21.19
N ALA A 100 7.29 0.94 -20.44
CA ALA A 100 6.15 0.14 -20.88
C ALA A 100 4.93 1.03 -21.25
N ARG A 101 4.67 2.06 -20.44
CA ARG A 101 3.61 3.04 -20.75
C ARG A 101 3.91 3.82 -22.03
N VAL A 102 5.15 4.24 -22.26
CA VAL A 102 5.56 4.90 -23.50
C VAL A 102 5.41 3.96 -24.70
N ARG A 103 5.83 2.69 -24.58
CA ARG A 103 5.67 1.66 -25.61
C ARG A 103 4.20 1.44 -25.99
N SER A 104 3.29 1.53 -25.01
CA SER A 104 1.85 1.41 -25.26
C SER A 104 1.24 2.60 -26.04
N LYS A 105 1.96 3.73 -26.20
CA LYS A 105 1.52 4.94 -26.92
C LYS A 105 0.10 5.43 -26.53
N GLY A 106 -0.29 5.26 -25.27
CA GLY A 106 -1.62 5.65 -24.78
C GLY A 106 -2.77 4.75 -25.25
N LYS A 107 -2.47 3.61 -25.91
CA LYS A 107 -3.46 2.57 -26.25
C LYS A 107 -3.68 1.62 -25.07
N LYS A 108 -4.57 0.65 -25.24
CA LYS A 108 -4.77 -0.48 -24.31
C LYS A 108 -3.41 -1.12 -23.98
N LEU A 109 -3.08 -1.23 -22.69
CA LEU A 109 -1.84 -1.85 -22.22
C LEU A 109 -1.80 -3.35 -22.60
N GLY A 110 -1.14 -3.69 -23.71
CA GLY A 110 -0.91 -5.07 -24.11
C GLY A 110 0.12 -5.80 -23.26
N TYR A 111 0.25 -7.10 -23.50
CA TYR A 111 1.35 -7.89 -22.93
C TYR A 111 2.68 -7.30 -23.42
N ASP A 112 3.52 -6.91 -22.47
CA ASP A 112 4.84 -6.35 -22.73
C ASP A 112 5.90 -7.35 -22.25
N ALA A 113 6.44 -8.12 -23.19
CA ALA A 113 7.44 -9.14 -22.91
C ALA A 113 8.70 -8.56 -22.26
N THR A 114 9.14 -7.38 -22.72
CA THR A 114 10.31 -6.66 -22.21
C THR A 114 10.10 -6.24 -20.75
N LEU A 115 8.92 -5.67 -20.44
CA LEU A 115 8.58 -5.31 -19.06
C LEU A 115 8.59 -6.56 -18.16
N VAL A 116 7.95 -7.65 -18.59
CA VAL A 116 7.85 -8.87 -17.79
C VAL A 116 9.24 -9.45 -17.50
N SER A 117 10.13 -9.49 -18.50
CA SER A 117 11.50 -9.97 -18.32
C SER A 117 12.34 -9.07 -17.41
N GLU A 118 12.23 -7.74 -17.57
CA GLU A 118 12.97 -6.77 -16.74
C GLU A 118 12.54 -6.86 -15.27
N VAL A 119 11.23 -6.90 -15.01
CA VAL A 119 10.66 -7.02 -13.66
C VAL A 119 11.08 -8.34 -13.01
N GLU A 120 11.09 -9.43 -13.76
CA GLU A 120 11.54 -10.73 -13.28
C GLU A 120 13.04 -10.74 -12.94
N GLU A 121 13.89 -10.13 -13.78
CA GLU A 121 15.33 -10.02 -13.51
C GLU A 121 15.60 -9.19 -12.24
N LEU A 122 14.86 -8.10 -12.05
CA LEU A 122 14.95 -7.27 -10.84
C LEU A 122 14.54 -8.07 -9.59
N LEU A 123 13.49 -8.90 -9.68
CA LEU A 123 13.09 -9.80 -8.60
C LEU A 123 14.17 -10.84 -8.25
N LYS A 124 14.90 -11.36 -9.24
CA LYS A 124 16.01 -12.31 -8.98
C LYS A 124 17.16 -11.64 -8.23
N LYS A 125 17.49 -10.38 -8.56
CA LYS A 125 18.61 -9.64 -7.95
C LYS A 125 18.29 -9.06 -6.57
N ALA A 126 17.06 -8.61 -6.36
CA ALA A 126 16.71 -7.81 -5.18
C ALA A 126 15.32 -8.13 -4.60
N GLY A 127 14.74 -9.27 -4.97
CA GLY A 127 13.35 -9.61 -4.63
C GLY A 127 13.10 -9.89 -3.15
N LEU A 128 11.91 -10.44 -2.89
CA LEU A 128 11.33 -10.58 -1.56
C LEU A 128 12.26 -11.31 -0.57
N LYS A 129 12.91 -12.39 -1.01
CA LYS A 129 13.79 -13.22 -0.17
C LYS A 129 15.03 -12.45 0.26
N GLU A 130 15.71 -11.80 -0.68
CA GLU A 130 16.91 -11.01 -0.42
C GLU A 130 16.61 -9.82 0.50
N THR A 131 15.49 -9.16 0.26
CA THR A 131 15.06 -8.01 1.07
C THR A 131 14.67 -8.43 2.49
N LYS A 132 13.99 -9.56 2.67
CA LYS A 132 13.70 -10.15 3.99
C LYS A 132 14.97 -10.59 4.72
N ASN A 133 15.99 -11.08 4.04
CA ASN A 133 17.27 -11.41 4.69
C ASN A 133 17.95 -10.16 5.29
N LYS A 134 17.86 -9.02 4.57
CA LYS A 134 18.35 -7.72 5.05
C LYS A 134 17.53 -7.13 6.20
N GLN A 135 16.33 -7.66 6.45
CA GLN A 135 15.46 -7.27 7.57
C GLN A 135 16.19 -7.40 8.91
N ASN A 136 16.93 -8.48 9.11
CA ASN A 136 17.61 -8.74 10.39
C ASN A 136 18.65 -7.66 10.74
N GLY A 137 19.29 -7.05 9.74
CA GLY A 137 20.23 -5.94 9.94
C GLY A 137 19.51 -4.66 10.36
N ILE A 138 18.45 -4.29 9.63
CA ILE A 138 17.66 -3.08 9.89
C ILE A 138 16.97 -3.17 11.27
N PHE A 139 16.34 -4.30 11.60
CA PHE A 139 15.58 -4.42 12.85
C PHE A 139 16.46 -4.57 14.10
N ARG A 140 17.75 -4.89 13.96
CA ARG A 140 18.72 -4.96 15.08
C ARG A 140 19.56 -3.69 15.25
N THR A 141 19.15 -2.60 14.63
CA THR A 141 19.86 -1.32 14.63
C THR A 141 19.47 -0.45 15.84
N ASN A 142 20.39 0.38 16.35
CA ASN A 142 20.10 1.26 17.48
C ASN A 142 19.42 2.57 17.03
N TYR A 143 18.10 2.62 17.20
CA TYR A 143 17.26 3.78 16.87
C TYR A 143 17.16 4.84 17.97
N ALA A 144 17.74 4.62 19.16
CA ALA A 144 17.43 5.39 20.37
C ALA A 144 17.68 6.92 20.27
N ARG A 145 18.48 7.37 19.30
CA ARG A 145 18.77 8.81 19.05
C ARG A 145 18.48 9.26 17.62
N MET A 146 17.82 8.42 16.81
CA MET A 146 17.31 8.81 15.50
C MET A 146 16.03 9.63 15.68
N GLU A 147 15.80 10.60 14.80
CA GLU A 147 14.52 11.31 14.75
C GLU A 147 13.39 10.32 14.42
N ASP A 148 12.31 10.34 15.20
CA ASP A 148 11.19 9.40 15.08
C ASP A 148 10.61 9.35 13.66
N LEU A 149 10.52 10.51 12.99
CA LEU A 149 10.04 10.62 11.62
C LEU A 149 10.92 9.83 10.63
N VAL A 150 12.24 9.79 10.84
CA VAL A 150 13.17 9.03 9.99
C VAL A 150 12.97 7.53 10.21
N VAL A 151 12.78 7.09 11.45
CA VAL A 151 12.51 5.69 11.80
C VAL A 151 11.17 5.23 11.22
N GLN A 152 10.12 6.05 11.37
CA GLN A 152 8.80 5.78 10.81
C GLN A 152 8.86 5.65 9.29
N LYS A 153 9.52 6.59 8.60
CA LYS A 153 9.71 6.56 7.14
C LYS A 153 10.54 5.37 6.69
N LEU A 154 11.55 4.97 7.47
CA LEU A 154 12.35 3.78 7.16
C LEU A 154 11.49 2.52 7.13
N PHE A 155 10.68 2.29 8.17
CA PHE A 155 9.81 1.11 8.23
C PHE A 155 8.68 1.18 7.21
N ALA A 156 8.10 2.36 6.97
CA ALA A 156 7.10 2.55 5.92
C ALA A 156 7.68 2.22 4.53
N TYR A 157 8.84 2.79 4.20
CA TYR A 157 9.55 2.55 2.94
C TYR A 157 9.91 1.06 2.77
N TYR A 158 10.41 0.43 3.82
CA TYR A 158 10.75 -1.00 3.80
C TYR A 158 9.52 -1.89 3.58
N ASN A 159 8.42 -1.64 4.30
CA ASN A 159 7.17 -2.38 4.14
C ASN A 159 6.55 -2.17 2.75
N ASN A 160 6.59 -0.94 2.23
CA ASN A 160 6.11 -0.62 0.89
C ASN A 160 6.98 -1.29 -0.19
N THR A 161 8.29 -1.42 0.04
CA THR A 161 9.19 -2.17 -0.85
C THR A 161 8.84 -3.65 -0.87
N LEU A 162 8.58 -4.27 0.29
CA LEU A 162 8.14 -5.67 0.34
C LEU A 162 6.82 -5.88 -0.41
N ARG A 163 5.86 -4.96 -0.23
CA ARG A 163 4.59 -4.97 -0.96
C ARG A 163 4.79 -4.82 -2.46
N LEU A 164 5.69 -3.93 -2.90
CA LEU A 164 6.04 -3.77 -4.30
C LEU A 164 6.57 -5.08 -4.89
N TYR A 165 7.53 -5.73 -4.24
CA TYR A 165 8.10 -6.99 -4.72
C TYR A 165 7.09 -8.13 -4.76
N GLN A 166 6.21 -8.23 -3.76
CA GLN A 166 5.11 -9.20 -3.82
C GLN A 166 4.20 -8.94 -5.03
N LYS A 167 3.84 -7.68 -5.29
CA LYS A 167 3.00 -7.32 -6.45
C LYS A 167 3.72 -7.52 -7.77
N MET A 168 5.03 -7.33 -7.83
CA MET A 168 5.82 -7.65 -9.02
C MET A 168 5.79 -9.15 -9.32
N THR A 169 5.92 -10.01 -8.30
CA THR A 169 5.81 -11.47 -8.48
C THR A 169 4.42 -11.85 -9.00
N GLU A 170 3.36 -11.35 -8.34
CA GLU A 170 1.97 -11.60 -8.77
C GLU A 170 1.74 -11.14 -10.23
N PHE A 171 2.27 -9.96 -10.59
CA PHE A 171 2.17 -9.40 -11.93
C PHE A 171 2.87 -10.26 -12.97
N VAL A 172 4.14 -10.65 -12.75
CA VAL A 172 4.91 -11.49 -13.67
C VAL A 172 4.23 -12.83 -13.89
N ASP A 173 3.84 -13.52 -12.81
CA ASP A 173 3.19 -14.83 -12.88
C ASP A 173 1.86 -14.75 -13.63
N ARG A 174 1.06 -13.72 -13.36
CA ARG A 174 -0.22 -13.50 -14.05
C ARG A 174 -0.03 -13.15 -15.51
N ALA A 175 0.93 -12.28 -15.83
CA ALA A 175 1.24 -11.88 -17.19
C ALA A 175 1.65 -13.09 -18.04
N LYS A 176 2.55 -13.93 -17.52
CA LYS A 176 3.00 -15.15 -18.21
C LYS A 176 1.87 -16.16 -18.40
N ARG A 177 1.12 -16.48 -17.34
CA ARG A 177 0.01 -17.44 -17.42
C ARG A 177 -1.09 -17.02 -18.40
N ASN A 178 -1.26 -15.72 -18.59
CA ASN A 178 -2.37 -15.17 -19.36
C ASN A 178 -1.94 -14.43 -20.63
N GLN A 179 -0.70 -14.60 -21.08
CA GLN A 179 -0.15 -13.86 -22.22
C GLN A 179 -1.10 -13.85 -23.42
N LYS A 180 -1.50 -15.04 -23.88
CA LYS A 180 -2.37 -15.21 -25.04
C LYS A 180 -3.73 -14.50 -24.86
N ALA A 181 -4.36 -14.66 -23.69
CA ALA A 181 -5.64 -14.03 -23.40
C ALA A 181 -5.57 -12.49 -23.38
N ILE A 182 -4.47 -11.93 -22.87
CA ILE A 182 -4.22 -10.48 -22.87
C ILE A 182 -4.03 -9.97 -24.30
N GLU A 183 -3.19 -10.65 -25.10
CA GLU A 183 -2.94 -10.27 -26.49
C GLU A 183 -4.20 -10.38 -27.36
N ASP A 184 -4.95 -11.47 -27.24
CA ASP A 184 -6.20 -11.71 -27.97
C ASP A 184 -7.23 -10.63 -27.64
N TYR A 185 -7.36 -10.23 -26.36
CA TYR A 185 -8.27 -9.17 -25.97
C TYR A 185 -7.88 -7.82 -26.57
N VAL A 186 -6.58 -7.47 -26.57
CA VAL A 186 -6.09 -6.18 -27.09
C VAL A 186 -6.24 -6.09 -28.61
N LYS A 187 -6.09 -7.20 -29.34
CA LYS A 187 -6.28 -7.27 -30.79
C LYS A 187 -7.76 -7.32 -31.19
N ALA A 188 -8.64 -7.83 -30.33
CA ALA A 188 -10.05 -7.99 -30.64
C ALA A 188 -10.78 -6.63 -30.80
N THR A 189 -11.52 -6.51 -31.89
CA THR A 189 -12.42 -5.39 -32.17
C THR A 189 -13.51 -5.29 -31.11
N GLU A 190 -13.89 -4.08 -30.72
CA GLU A 190 -15.00 -3.87 -29.80
C GLU A 190 -16.32 -4.27 -30.44
N VAL A 191 -17.01 -5.20 -29.79
CA VAL A 191 -18.36 -5.62 -30.17
C VAL A 191 -19.32 -5.01 -29.16
N THR A 192 -20.00 -3.94 -29.55
CA THR A 192 -21.04 -3.31 -28.74
C THR A 192 -22.35 -4.08 -28.94
N ARG A 193 -22.83 -4.71 -27.86
CA ARG A 193 -24.14 -5.36 -27.80
C ARG A 193 -24.90 -4.81 -26.61
N ASN A 194 -26.15 -4.43 -26.85
CA ASN A 194 -27.07 -4.07 -25.79
C ASN A 194 -27.89 -5.30 -25.44
N TYR A 195 -28.27 -5.39 -24.17
CA TYR A 195 -28.98 -6.53 -23.64
C TYR A 195 -30.10 -6.08 -22.72
N GLY A 196 -31.03 -6.98 -22.48
CA GLY A 196 -32.05 -6.81 -21.48
C GLY A 196 -32.65 -8.14 -21.07
N VAL A 197 -33.73 -8.05 -20.31
CA VAL A 197 -34.49 -9.20 -19.80
C VAL A 197 -35.87 -9.17 -20.40
N VAL A 198 -36.32 -10.31 -20.91
CA VAL A 198 -37.74 -10.56 -21.15
C VAL A 198 -38.26 -11.49 -20.07
N PHE A 199 -39.46 -11.22 -19.58
CA PHE A 199 -40.10 -12.09 -18.61
C PHE A 199 -40.91 -13.17 -19.34
N MET A 200 -40.99 -14.36 -18.77
CA MET A 200 -41.85 -15.44 -19.24
C MET A 200 -42.60 -15.99 -18.03
N ALA A 201 -43.90 -16.26 -18.18
CA ALA A 201 -44.65 -16.96 -17.16
C ALA A 201 -44.28 -18.45 -17.20
N ASP A 202 -43.86 -18.98 -16.06
CA ASP A 202 -43.69 -20.41 -15.87
C ASP A 202 -45.03 -21.10 -15.57
N LYS A 203 -45.11 -22.42 -15.78
CA LYS A 203 -46.30 -23.24 -15.48
C LYS A 203 -46.73 -23.15 -14.01
N GLY A 204 -45.83 -22.79 -13.09
CA GLY A 204 -46.13 -22.55 -11.67
C GLY A 204 -46.57 -21.12 -11.30
N GLY A 205 -46.77 -20.22 -12.28
CA GLY A 205 -47.18 -18.83 -12.02
C GLY A 205 -46.06 -17.85 -11.65
N TYR A 206 -44.80 -18.29 -11.70
CA TYR A 206 -43.63 -17.42 -11.50
C TYR A 206 -43.25 -16.68 -12.79
N TYR A 207 -42.72 -15.46 -12.67
CA TYR A 207 -42.09 -14.75 -13.79
C TYR A 207 -40.59 -15.09 -13.84
N LEU A 208 -40.17 -15.78 -14.90
CA LEU A 208 -38.76 -16.08 -15.17
C LEU A 208 -38.16 -15.04 -16.12
N GLY A 209 -37.02 -14.49 -15.76
CA GLY A 209 -36.26 -13.58 -16.62
C GLY A 209 -35.35 -14.36 -17.59
N LYS A 210 -35.41 -14.03 -18.87
CA LYS A 210 -34.50 -14.55 -19.90
C LYS A 210 -33.64 -13.41 -20.44
N LEU A 211 -32.32 -13.60 -20.40
CA LEU A 211 -31.36 -12.67 -20.98
C LEU A 211 -31.47 -12.68 -22.51
N VAL A 212 -31.55 -11.49 -23.10
CA VAL A 212 -31.70 -11.29 -24.53
C VAL A 212 -30.86 -10.13 -25.02
N GLN A 213 -30.55 -10.10 -26.31
CA GLN A 213 -29.97 -8.91 -26.94
C GLN A 213 -31.09 -7.96 -27.35
N ILE A 214 -30.87 -6.67 -27.14
CA ILE A 214 -31.80 -5.59 -27.43
C ILE A 214 -31.18 -4.70 -28.52
N GLY A 215 -31.96 -4.36 -29.54
CA GLY A 215 -31.57 -3.39 -30.55
C GLY A 215 -31.94 -1.95 -30.16
N PRO A 216 -31.86 -0.99 -31.09
CA PRO A 216 -32.22 0.40 -30.81
C PRO A 216 -33.70 0.53 -30.40
N PRO A 217 -34.06 1.53 -29.57
CA PRO A 217 -35.44 1.73 -29.13
C PRO A 217 -36.38 1.99 -30.31
N ILE A 218 -37.60 1.47 -30.21
CA ILE A 218 -38.70 1.74 -31.15
C ILE A 218 -39.46 2.95 -30.64
N CYS A 219 -39.50 4.03 -31.42
CA CYS A 219 -40.22 5.24 -31.08
C CYS A 219 -41.64 5.24 -31.65
N LYS A 220 -42.58 5.89 -30.96
CA LYS A 220 -44.00 6.06 -31.37
C LYS A 220 -44.16 6.48 -32.84
N ASP A 221 -43.32 7.40 -33.30
CA ASP A 221 -43.38 7.96 -34.67
C ASP A 221 -42.40 7.28 -35.64
N LYS A 222 -41.81 6.13 -35.28
CA LYS A 222 -40.74 5.46 -36.04
C LYS A 222 -39.52 6.35 -36.36
N LYS A 223 -39.34 7.43 -35.61
CA LYS A 223 -38.16 8.32 -35.71
C LYS A 223 -36.90 7.55 -35.31
N LYS A 224 -35.75 7.98 -35.83
CA LYS A 224 -34.43 7.36 -35.54
C LYS A 224 -33.96 7.57 -34.10
N GLN A 225 -34.47 8.58 -33.40
CA GLN A 225 -34.15 8.89 -32.01
C GLN A 225 -35.43 9.18 -31.25
N CYS A 226 -35.60 8.57 -30.08
CA CYS A 226 -36.78 8.79 -29.23
C CYS A 226 -36.49 9.89 -28.21
N LYS A 227 -37.43 10.82 -27.99
CA LYS A 227 -37.37 11.69 -26.82
C LYS A 227 -37.74 10.91 -25.55
N PRO A 228 -37.38 11.42 -24.34
CA PRO A 228 -37.84 10.82 -23.09
C PRO A 228 -39.36 10.63 -23.07
N GLY A 229 -39.83 9.39 -22.87
CA GLY A 229 -41.26 9.04 -22.88
C GLY A 229 -41.86 8.60 -24.23
N GLU A 230 -41.11 8.72 -25.33
CA GLU A 230 -41.53 8.27 -26.68
C GLU A 230 -41.10 6.84 -27.04
N VAL A 231 -40.40 6.16 -26.12
CA VAL A 231 -39.98 4.76 -26.31
C VAL A 231 -41.18 3.84 -26.10
N GLU A 232 -41.59 3.14 -27.16
CA GLU A 232 -42.65 2.13 -27.10
C GLU A 232 -42.13 0.74 -26.73
N GLY A 233 -40.89 0.44 -27.14
CA GLY A 233 -40.30 -0.86 -26.89
C GLY A 233 -38.97 -1.06 -27.57
N PHE A 234 -38.59 -2.33 -27.66
CA PHE A 234 -37.27 -2.75 -28.08
C PHE A 234 -37.38 -3.98 -28.99
N PRO A 235 -36.63 -4.04 -30.10
CA PRO A 235 -36.45 -5.27 -30.84
C PRO A 235 -35.54 -6.19 -30.03
N VAL A 236 -35.95 -7.44 -29.86
CA VAL A 236 -35.30 -8.44 -29.02
C VAL A 236 -34.88 -9.64 -29.86
N ARG A 237 -33.65 -10.14 -29.65
CA ARG A 237 -33.22 -11.44 -30.18
C ARG A 237 -32.65 -12.33 -29.07
N VAL A 238 -32.91 -13.63 -29.18
CA VAL A 238 -32.39 -14.64 -28.26
C VAL A 238 -31.13 -15.26 -28.86
N GLY A 239 -30.04 -15.31 -28.09
CA GLY A 239 -28.76 -15.86 -28.56
C GLY A 239 -28.22 -15.14 -29.80
N ASN A 240 -27.79 -15.91 -30.79
CA ASN A 240 -27.29 -15.41 -32.08
C ASN A 240 -28.34 -15.51 -33.20
N SER A 241 -29.63 -15.53 -32.87
CA SER A 241 -30.68 -15.55 -33.89
C SER A 241 -30.58 -14.35 -34.84
N LYS A 242 -30.87 -14.59 -36.13
CA LYS A 242 -30.98 -13.52 -37.14
C LYS A 242 -32.27 -12.71 -36.98
N SER A 243 -33.30 -13.29 -36.38
CA SER A 243 -34.61 -12.64 -36.22
C SER A 243 -34.67 -11.74 -34.98
N TRP A 244 -35.14 -10.52 -35.19
CA TRP A 244 -35.46 -9.54 -34.16
C TRP A 244 -36.97 -9.48 -33.97
N ASN A 245 -37.44 -9.68 -32.75
CA ASN A 245 -38.85 -9.66 -32.39
C ASN A 245 -39.15 -8.44 -31.52
N PRO A 246 -40.05 -7.53 -31.94
CA PRO A 246 -40.39 -6.36 -31.14
C PRO A 246 -41.09 -6.76 -29.84
N ARG A 247 -40.70 -6.13 -28.74
CA ARG A 247 -41.31 -6.29 -27.42
C ARG A 247 -41.59 -4.91 -26.82
N PRO A 248 -42.75 -4.69 -26.19
CA PRO A 248 -43.06 -3.41 -25.53
C PRO A 248 -42.10 -3.15 -24.36
N GLY A 249 -41.77 -1.88 -24.12
CA GLY A 249 -40.92 -1.46 -23.00
C GLY A 249 -41.70 -1.23 -21.70
N LYS A 250 -43.03 -1.16 -21.78
CA LYS A 250 -43.94 -1.01 -20.63
C LYS A 250 -45.10 -2.00 -20.76
N PRO A 251 -45.57 -2.57 -19.65
CA PRO A 251 -46.72 -3.47 -19.68
C PRO A 251 -47.99 -2.67 -19.96
N LYS A 252 -48.89 -3.24 -20.79
CA LYS A 252 -50.24 -2.66 -21.00
C LYS A 252 -51.17 -2.90 -19.79
N SER A 253 -50.88 -3.93 -19.00
CA SER A 253 -51.54 -4.29 -17.75
C SER A 253 -50.59 -5.14 -16.89
N LEU A 254 -50.81 -5.24 -15.58
CA LEU A 254 -50.00 -6.06 -14.68
C LEU A 254 -49.93 -7.53 -15.12
N SER A 255 -51.03 -8.07 -15.68
CA SER A 255 -51.09 -9.42 -16.24
C SER A 255 -50.23 -9.65 -17.48
N LYS A 256 -49.75 -8.57 -18.14
CA LYS A 256 -48.91 -8.61 -19.35
C LYS A 256 -47.45 -8.26 -19.09
N ILE A 257 -46.99 -8.34 -17.84
CA ILE A 257 -45.56 -8.19 -17.50
C ILE A 257 -44.70 -9.23 -18.25
N GLY A 258 -45.22 -10.44 -18.50
CA GLY A 258 -44.53 -11.47 -19.29
C GLY A 258 -44.33 -11.14 -20.78
N GLU A 259 -44.78 -9.98 -21.26
CA GLU A 259 -44.63 -9.58 -22.66
C GLU A 259 -43.58 -8.49 -22.87
N ILE A 260 -43.04 -7.89 -21.80
CA ILE A 260 -42.18 -6.72 -21.90
C ILE A 260 -40.70 -7.07 -22.06
N ALA A 261 -39.95 -6.14 -22.64
CA ALA A 261 -38.50 -6.13 -22.63
C ALA A 261 -38.00 -4.99 -21.73
N VAL A 262 -37.20 -5.35 -20.73
CA VAL A 262 -36.55 -4.40 -19.82
C VAL A 262 -35.07 -4.31 -20.19
N PRO A 263 -34.59 -3.16 -20.71
CA PRO A 263 -33.16 -3.00 -20.97
C PRO A 263 -32.38 -3.03 -19.66
N ILE A 264 -31.25 -3.72 -19.67
CA ILE A 264 -30.28 -3.65 -18.58
C ILE A 264 -29.43 -2.40 -18.85
N VAL A 265 -29.15 -1.61 -17.82
CA VAL A 265 -28.09 -0.58 -17.86
C VAL A 265 -26.81 -1.28 -17.44
N PRO A 266 -25.94 -1.69 -18.38
CA PRO A 266 -24.84 -2.55 -18.02
C PRO A 266 -23.61 -1.72 -17.64
N ASP A 267 -22.94 -2.13 -16.57
CA ASP A 267 -21.57 -1.69 -16.34
C ASP A 267 -20.62 -2.22 -17.44
N GLU A 268 -19.37 -1.76 -17.44
CA GLU A 268 -18.41 -2.13 -18.47
C GLU A 268 -18.02 -3.61 -18.39
N ASP A 269 -17.86 -4.16 -17.19
CA ASP A 269 -17.52 -5.57 -16.96
C ASP A 269 -18.59 -6.48 -17.57
N TRP A 270 -19.84 -6.19 -17.25
CA TRP A 270 -21.00 -6.90 -17.74
C TRP A 270 -21.09 -6.83 -19.27
N ARG A 271 -20.86 -5.66 -19.87
CA ARG A 271 -20.86 -5.50 -21.35
C ARG A 271 -19.84 -6.41 -22.01
N GLN A 272 -18.60 -6.43 -21.50
CA GLN A 272 -17.53 -7.20 -22.10
C GLN A 272 -17.75 -8.71 -21.94
N VAL A 273 -18.19 -9.15 -20.75
CA VAL A 273 -18.52 -10.56 -20.51
C VAL A 273 -19.71 -11.00 -21.37
N ALA A 274 -20.80 -10.23 -21.37
CA ALA A 274 -21.99 -10.55 -22.16
C ALA A 274 -21.70 -10.56 -23.66
N ALA A 275 -20.79 -9.70 -24.15
CA ALA A 275 -20.33 -9.70 -25.53
C ALA A 275 -19.46 -10.92 -25.91
N GLY A 276 -19.21 -11.85 -24.98
CA GLY A 276 -18.42 -13.05 -25.21
C GLY A 276 -16.91 -12.79 -25.19
N ARG A 277 -16.46 -11.79 -24.42
CA ARG A 277 -15.03 -11.45 -24.26
C ARG A 277 -14.54 -11.76 -22.85
N PRO A 278 -14.45 -13.05 -22.44
CA PRO A 278 -13.99 -13.42 -21.11
C PRO A 278 -12.54 -12.97 -20.84
N GLY A 279 -11.73 -12.80 -21.89
CA GLY A 279 -10.38 -12.23 -21.81
C GLY A 279 -10.32 -10.80 -21.27
N TYR A 280 -11.44 -10.06 -21.24
CA TYR A 280 -11.50 -8.74 -20.65
C TYR A 280 -11.18 -8.74 -19.16
N LEU A 281 -11.74 -9.69 -18.38
CA LEU A 281 -11.52 -9.71 -16.93
C LEU A 281 -10.05 -9.96 -16.60
N ILE A 282 -9.42 -10.85 -17.38
CA ILE A 282 -7.99 -11.14 -17.31
C ILE A 282 -7.17 -9.88 -17.66
N TYR A 283 -7.50 -9.22 -18.76
CA TYR A 283 -6.86 -7.97 -19.20
C TYR A 283 -7.03 -6.85 -18.17
N ARG A 284 -8.24 -6.65 -17.66
CA ARG A 284 -8.57 -5.60 -16.67
C ARG A 284 -7.75 -5.83 -15.41
N GLN A 285 -7.69 -7.07 -14.94
CA GLN A 285 -6.87 -7.40 -13.78
C GLN A 285 -5.37 -7.14 -14.04
N TYR A 286 -4.86 -7.50 -15.23
CA TYR A 286 -3.48 -7.20 -15.63
C TYR A 286 -3.19 -5.69 -15.62
N ALA A 287 -4.09 -4.88 -16.18
CA ALA A 287 -3.98 -3.42 -16.19
C ALA A 287 -4.06 -2.82 -14.77
N LEU A 288 -4.93 -3.37 -13.91
CA LEU A 288 -5.02 -2.97 -12.50
C LEU A 288 -3.75 -3.29 -11.72
N ASP A 289 -3.13 -4.44 -11.97
CA ASP A 289 -1.86 -4.80 -11.31
C ASP A 289 -0.72 -3.87 -11.77
N PHE A 290 -0.65 -3.58 -13.07
CA PHE A 290 0.29 -2.59 -13.59
C PHE A 290 0.09 -1.20 -12.95
N ALA A 291 -1.17 -0.75 -12.82
CA ALA A 291 -1.48 0.52 -12.15
C ALA A 291 -1.08 0.52 -10.67
N LYS A 292 -1.28 -0.60 -9.95
CA LYS A 292 -0.83 -0.75 -8.56
C LYS A 292 0.68 -0.69 -8.44
N LEU A 293 1.42 -1.30 -9.38
CA LEU A 293 2.88 -1.21 -9.42
C LEU A 293 3.33 0.24 -9.60
N LEU A 294 2.71 0.99 -10.52
CA LEU A 294 2.98 2.41 -10.71
C LEU A 294 2.70 3.23 -9.44
N ALA A 295 1.56 3.02 -8.80
CA ALA A 295 1.17 3.74 -7.58
C ALA A 295 2.15 3.47 -6.42
N LEU A 296 2.50 2.21 -6.17
CA LEU A 296 3.47 1.83 -5.14
C LEU A 296 4.87 2.38 -5.45
N SER A 297 5.27 2.36 -6.71
CA SER A 297 6.57 2.88 -7.14
C SER A 297 6.64 4.41 -6.99
N ALA A 298 5.56 5.12 -7.27
CA ALA A 298 5.46 6.56 -7.05
C ALA A 298 5.51 6.93 -5.56
N LEU A 299 4.80 6.16 -4.71
CA LEU A 299 4.85 6.32 -3.26
C LEU A 299 6.28 6.13 -2.73
N LEU A 300 6.96 5.06 -3.14
CA LEU A 300 8.34 4.79 -2.75
C LEU A 300 9.30 5.90 -3.20
N LYS A 301 9.13 6.42 -4.43
CA LYS A 301 9.93 7.54 -4.93
C LYS A 301 9.73 8.82 -4.11
N ALA A 302 8.50 9.09 -3.65
CA ALA A 302 8.20 10.23 -2.79
C ALA A 302 8.87 10.08 -1.40
N ASP A 303 8.75 8.90 -0.80
CA ASP A 303 9.34 8.59 0.51
C ASP A 303 10.87 8.54 0.49
N GLU A 304 11.46 8.09 -0.63
CA GLU A 304 12.91 7.92 -0.81
C GLU A 304 13.69 9.19 -0.45
N LYS A 305 13.33 10.32 -1.06
CA LYS A 305 14.13 11.56 -0.97
C LYS A 305 14.24 12.02 0.48
N GLU A 306 13.13 12.01 1.20
CA GLU A 306 13.08 12.49 2.58
C GLU A 306 13.75 11.50 3.54
N LEU A 307 13.56 10.20 3.31
CA LEU A 307 14.22 9.15 4.09
C LEU A 307 15.75 9.20 3.92
N MET A 308 16.24 9.21 2.69
CA MET A 308 17.68 9.25 2.40
C MET A 308 18.33 10.54 2.92
N ARG A 309 17.63 11.68 2.81
CA ARG A 309 18.09 12.95 3.39
C ARG A 309 18.15 12.87 4.92
N GLY A 310 17.13 12.29 5.56
CA GLY A 310 17.07 12.11 7.02
C GLY A 310 18.19 11.21 7.54
N LEU A 311 18.40 10.06 6.90
CA LEU A 311 19.49 9.13 7.23
C LEU A 311 20.86 9.77 7.04
N SER A 312 21.08 10.48 5.92
CA SER A 312 22.35 11.17 5.66
C SER A 312 22.61 12.28 6.67
N LYS A 313 21.59 13.07 7.04
CA LYS A 313 21.69 14.11 8.08
C LYS A 313 22.10 13.49 9.42
N GLN A 314 21.52 12.36 9.80
CA GLN A 314 21.84 11.66 11.05
C GLN A 314 23.23 11.01 11.02
N GLY A 315 23.61 10.40 9.89
CA GLY A 315 24.93 9.83 9.68
C GLY A 315 26.06 10.86 9.62
N LYS A 316 25.75 12.12 9.30
CA LYS A 316 26.72 13.23 9.27
C LYS A 316 26.82 14.01 10.60
N ARG A 317 26.02 13.66 11.61
CA ARG A 317 26.16 14.30 12.94
C ARG A 317 27.59 14.08 13.44
N GLN A 318 28.17 15.14 14.01
CA GLN A 318 29.52 15.08 14.56
C GLN A 318 29.53 14.05 15.69
N LYS A 319 30.40 13.04 15.59
CA LYS A 319 30.60 12.09 16.68
C LYS A 319 31.06 12.85 17.91
N LEU A 320 30.55 12.47 19.07
CA LEU A 320 31.06 12.98 20.33
C LEU A 320 32.40 12.27 20.59
N PHE A 321 33.49 12.95 20.20
CA PHE A 321 34.90 12.52 20.19
C PHE A 321 35.20 11.34 19.23
N ALA A 322 36.28 11.45 18.47
CA ALA A 322 36.85 10.34 17.70
C ALA A 322 37.57 9.38 18.67
N PRO A 323 37.62 8.06 18.40
CA PRO A 323 38.45 7.17 19.20
C PRO A 323 39.91 7.62 19.12
N LEU A 324 40.57 7.71 20.30
CA LEU A 324 42.02 7.68 20.42
C LEU A 324 42.55 6.35 19.88
#